data_AF-A0A6J4PUE8-F1
#
_entry.id   AF-A0A6J4PUE8-F1
#
_cell.length_a   1.000
_cell.length_b   1.000
_cell.length_c   1.000
_cell.angle_alpha   90.00
_cell.angle_beta   90.00
_cell.angle_gamma   90.00
#
_symmetry.space_group_name_H-M   'P 1'
#
loop_
_entity.id
_entity.type
_entity.pdbx_description
1 polymer ?
#
loop_
_entity_poly.entity_id
_entity_poly.type
_entity_poly.pdbx_seq_one_letter_code
_entity_poly.pdbx_strand_id
1 'polypeptide(L)'
;MKARRGENRDSVVFVGPLGHAELANITPAADVAVVPSIFPGTFGLVAAEFAAAEVVPFVADHSGLREAGAFVGQDLPFDLRVPIRVSRRT
;
A
#
# COMPACT_ATOMS: atom_id res chain seq x y z
N MET A 1 24.11 2.35 -1.27
CA MET A 1 23.10 1.28 -1.06
C MET A 1 23.05 0.42 -2.33
N LYS A 2 23.51 -0.84 -2.29
CA LYS A 2 23.64 -1.72 -3.47
C LYS A 2 22.38 -2.59 -3.61
N ALA A 3 21.54 -2.30 -4.60
CA ALA A 3 20.40 -3.15 -4.97
C ALA A 3 20.90 -4.46 -5.61
N ARG A 4 20.36 -5.60 -5.15
CA ARG A 4 20.65 -6.95 -5.66
C ARG A 4 20.10 -7.12 -7.09
N ARG A 5 20.78 -7.97 -7.86
CA ARG A 5 20.54 -8.26 -9.27
C ARG A 5 19.30 -9.14 -9.44
N GLY A 6 18.29 -8.57 -10.10
CA GLY A 6 17.02 -9.18 -10.47
C GLY A 6 16.06 -8.06 -10.92
N GLU A 7 16.14 -7.72 -12.20
CA GLU A 7 15.14 -7.02 -13.03
C GLU A 7 14.73 -5.56 -12.71
N ASN A 8 15.02 -4.71 -13.70
CA ASN A 8 14.59 -3.34 -13.98
C ASN A 8 14.75 -2.27 -12.88
N ARG A 9 15.86 -1.53 -12.89
CA ARG A 9 15.96 -0.27 -12.12
C ARG A 9 15.16 0.88 -12.74
N ASP A 10 14.70 0.71 -13.98
CA ASP A 10 13.90 1.71 -14.70
C ASP A 10 12.41 1.69 -14.31
N SER A 11 11.98 0.76 -13.45
CA SER A 11 10.58 0.63 -13.01
C SER A 11 10.27 1.32 -11.68
N VAL A 12 11.24 2.01 -11.06
CA VAL A 12 11.07 2.68 -9.76
C VAL A 12 11.37 4.17 -9.90
N VAL A 13 10.36 5.00 -9.66
CA VAL A 13 10.48 6.46 -9.70
C VAL A 13 10.40 7.02 -8.28
N PHE A 14 11.41 7.80 -7.88
CA PHE A 14 11.39 8.55 -6.62
C PHE A 14 10.93 9.98 -6.89
N VAL A 15 9.74 10.34 -6.40
CA VAL A 15 9.12 11.65 -6.62
C VAL A 15 9.52 12.71 -5.58
N GLY A 16 10.22 12.32 -4.52
CA GLY A 16 10.56 13.20 -3.41
C GLY A 16 9.35 13.50 -2.51
N PRO A 17 9.45 14.52 -1.63
CA PRO A 17 8.32 14.94 -0.79
C PRO A 17 7.23 15.60 -1.64
N LEU A 18 5.99 15.21 -1.42
CA LEU A 18 4.80 15.79 -2.06
C LEU A 18 3.87 16.34 -0.98
N GLY A 19 3.25 17.49 -1.26
CA GLY A 19 2.19 18.04 -0.42
C GLY A 19 0.83 17.43 -0.77
N HIS A 20 -0.18 17.82 0.00
CA HIS A 20 -1.55 17.33 -0.17
C HIS A 20 -2.11 17.65 -1.57
N ALA A 21 -1.78 18.81 -2.13
CA ALA A 21 -2.28 19.22 -3.45
C ALA A 21 -1.64 18.39 -4.57
N GLU A 22 -0.35 18.10 -4.49
CA GLU A 22 0.30 17.23 -5.46
C GLU A 22 -0.20 15.79 -5.33
N LEU A 23 -0.33 15.28 -4.10
CA LEU A 23 -0.85 13.94 -3.83
C LEU A 23 -2.25 13.73 -4.39
N ALA A 24 -3.15 14.69 -4.24
CA ALA A 24 -4.51 14.60 -4.79
C ALA A 24 -4.54 14.40 -6.32
N ASN A 25 -3.53 14.89 -7.04
CA ASN A 25 -3.44 14.76 -8.49
C ASN A 25 -2.71 13.48 -8.93
N ILE A 26 -1.73 13.02 -8.15
CA ILE A 26 -0.90 11.87 -8.55
C ILE A 26 -1.45 10.53 -8.05
N THR A 27 -2.10 10.51 -6.89
CA THR A 27 -2.59 9.28 -6.27
C THR A 27 -3.57 8.52 -7.17
N PRO A 28 -4.57 9.16 -7.81
CA PRO A 28 -5.51 8.47 -8.68
C PRO A 28 -4.88 7.82 -9.92
N ALA A 29 -3.61 8.12 -10.23
CA ALA A 29 -2.91 7.52 -11.36
C ALA A 29 -2.32 6.13 -11.05
N ALA A 30 -2.40 5.66 -9.80
CA ALA A 30 -1.90 4.36 -9.39
C ALA A 30 -3.00 3.28 -9.46
N ASP A 31 -2.65 2.08 -9.90
CA ASP A 31 -3.57 0.94 -9.85
C ASP A 31 -3.74 0.40 -8.40
N VAL A 32 -2.67 0.48 -7.61
CA VAL A 32 -2.56 -0.05 -6.25
C VAL A 32 -1.66 0.85 -5.40
N ALA A 33 -2.01 0.99 -4.12
CA ALA A 33 -1.18 1.66 -3.13
C ALA A 33 -0.77 0.70 -2.03
N VAL A 34 0.52 0.66 -1.69
CA VAL A 34 1.06 -0.24 -0.66
C VAL A 34 1.36 0.58 0.60
N VAL A 35 0.77 0.18 1.74
CA VAL A 35 1.00 0.80 3.06
C VAL A 35 1.53 -0.26 4.04
N PRO A 36 2.82 -0.63 3.96
CA PRO A 36 3.38 -1.79 4.64
C PRO A 36 3.99 -1.41 6.00
N SER A 37 3.46 -0.37 6.66
CA SER A 37 4.02 0.12 7.92
C SER A 37 3.94 -0.97 8.99
N ILE A 38 5.00 -1.11 9.79
CA ILE A 38 5.04 -1.98 10.98
C ILE A 38 4.87 -1.18 12.28
N PHE A 39 4.81 0.14 12.18
CA PHE A 39 4.70 1.02 13.34
C PHE A 39 3.23 1.31 13.68
N PRO A 40 2.85 1.30 14.96
CA PRO A 40 1.54 1.76 15.39
C PRO A 40 1.47 3.28 15.22
N GLY A 41 0.63 3.74 14.30
CA GLY A 41 0.42 5.14 13.99
C GLY A 41 -0.91 5.36 13.29
N THR A 42 -1.18 6.60 12.86
CA THR A 42 -2.44 6.99 12.20
C THR A 42 -2.50 6.59 10.72
N PHE A 43 -1.73 5.57 10.30
CA PHE A 43 -1.64 5.12 8.91
C PHE A 43 -2.95 4.56 8.34
N GLY A 44 -3.94 4.25 9.17
CA GLY A 44 -5.28 3.86 8.71
C GLY A 44 -5.95 4.92 7.82
N LEU A 45 -5.75 6.21 8.13
CA LEU A 45 -6.29 7.30 7.30
C LEU A 45 -5.60 7.37 5.93
N VAL A 46 -4.30 7.05 5.85
CA VAL A 46 -3.58 6.98 4.58
C VAL A 46 -4.17 5.89 3.68
N ALA A 47 -4.53 4.73 4.24
CA ALA A 47 -5.21 3.68 3.48
C ALA A 47 -6.62 4.10 3.01
N ALA A 48 -7.35 4.86 3.83
CA ALA A 48 -8.66 5.39 3.47
C ALA A 48 -8.58 6.44 2.34
N GLU A 49 -7.55 7.30 2.35
CA GLU A 49 -7.29 8.26 1.28
C GLU A 49 -7.06 7.57 -0.07
N PHE A 50 -6.28 6.48 -0.09
CA PHE A 50 -6.09 5.68 -1.30
C PHE A 50 -7.40 5.10 -1.82
N ALA A 51 -8.20 4.50 -0.94
CA ALA A 51 -9.50 3.95 -1.33
C ALA A 51 -10.45 5.03 -1.86
N ALA A 52 -10.46 6.23 -1.24
CA ALA A 52 -11.26 7.37 -1.70
C ALA A 52 -10.79 7.91 -3.06
N ALA A 53 -9.53 7.70 -3.43
CA ALA A 53 -8.96 8.02 -4.73
C ALA A 53 -9.13 6.90 -5.77
N GLU A 54 -9.99 5.90 -5.50
CA GLU A 54 -10.21 4.71 -6.34
C GLU A 54 -8.97 3.80 -6.50
N VAL A 55 -7.99 3.94 -5.60
CA VAL A 55 -6.77 3.12 -5.59
C VAL A 55 -6.90 2.01 -4.56
N VAL A 56 -6.65 0.76 -4.97
CA VAL A 56 -6.77 -0.39 -4.07
C VAL A 56 -5.65 -0.37 -3.01
N PRO A 57 -5.95 -0.28 -1.71
CA PRO A 57 -4.93 -0.24 -0.66
C PRO A 57 -4.50 -1.65 -0.24
N PHE A 58 -3.22 -1.99 -0.41
CA PHE A 58 -2.59 -3.18 0.13
C PHE A 58 -1.86 -2.84 1.44
N VAL A 59 -2.42 -3.27 2.57
CA VAL A 59 -2.06 -2.80 3.90
C VAL A 59 -1.50 -3.90 4.79
N ALA A 60 -0.70 -3.53 5.78
CA ALA A 60 -0.31 -4.44 6.85
C ALA A 60 -1.52 -4.79 7.75
N ASP A 61 -1.64 -6.05 8.17
CA ASP A 61 -2.78 -6.57 8.96
C ASP A 61 -2.62 -6.27 10.47
N HIS A 62 -2.52 -4.98 10.83
CA HIS A 62 -2.52 -4.53 12.23
C HIS A 62 -3.06 -3.11 12.39
N SER A 63 -3.35 -2.71 13.64
CA SER A 63 -3.76 -1.35 14.03
C SER A 63 -4.86 -0.75 13.14
N GLY A 64 -4.83 0.57 12.89
CA GLY A 64 -5.81 1.26 12.04
C GLY A 64 -5.72 0.85 10.56
N LEU A 65 -4.62 0.25 10.11
CA LEU A 65 -4.51 -0.29 8.75
C LEU A 65 -5.41 -1.50 8.54
N ARG A 66 -5.47 -2.41 9.52
CA ARG A 66 -6.41 -3.54 9.51
C ARG A 66 -7.85 -3.07 9.48
N GLU A 67 -8.19 -2.05 10.26
CA GLU A 67 -9.53 -1.49 10.31
C GLU A 67 -9.94 -0.87 8.97
N ALA A 68 -9.07 -0.04 8.39
CA ALA A 68 -9.31 0.58 7.09
C ALA A 68 -9.44 -0.47 5.97
N GLY A 69 -8.53 -1.44 5.90
CA GLY A 69 -8.59 -2.52 4.91
C GLY A 69 -9.85 -3.38 5.01
N ALA A 70 -10.29 -3.69 6.24
CA ALA A 70 -11.53 -4.43 6.46
C ALA A 70 -12.77 -3.64 6.04
N PHE A 71 -12.78 -2.32 6.27
CA PHE A 71 -13.88 -1.45 5.86
C PHE A 71 -13.94 -1.30 4.33
N VAL A 72 -12.81 -1.03 3.69
CA VAL A 72 -12.73 -0.86 2.22
C VAL A 72 -13.11 -2.15 1.50
N GLY A 73 -12.67 -3.30 2.01
CA GLY A 73 -13.00 -4.59 1.42
C GLY A 73 -14.31 -5.20 1.90
N GLN A 74 -15.13 -4.46 2.66
CA GLN A 74 -16.43 -4.96 3.11
C GLN A 74 -17.27 -5.37 1.90
N ASP A 75 -17.96 -6.50 2.02
CA ASP A 75 -18.87 -7.04 1.01
C ASP A 75 -18.21 -7.55 -0.29
N LEU A 76 -16.88 -7.59 -0.38
CA LEU A 76 -16.18 -8.26 -1.48
C LEU A 76 -16.35 -9.79 -1.41
N PRO A 77 -16.50 -10.48 -2.56
CA PRO A 77 -16.83 -11.91 -2.60
C PRO A 77 -15.61 -12.83 -2.39
N PHE A 78 -14.55 -12.36 -1.74
CA PHE A 78 -13.31 -13.12 -1.52
C PHE A 78 -12.62 -12.74 -0.21
N ASP A 79 -11.73 -13.62 0.27
CA ASP A 79 -10.90 -13.34 1.43
C ASP A 79 -9.86 -12.26 1.08
N LEU A 80 -9.85 -11.19 1.88
CA LEU A 80 -8.97 -10.04 1.72
C LEU A 80 -7.53 -10.32 2.15
N ARG A 81 -7.30 -11.38 2.95
CA ARG A 81 -5.98 -11.63 3.56
C ARG A 81 -5.07 -12.40 2.61
N VAL A 82 -3.91 -11.80 2.34
CA VAL A 82 -2.84 -12.44 1.57
C VAL A 82 -1.76 -12.97 2.51
N PRO A 83 -1.59 -14.30 2.68
CA PRO A 83 -0.56 -14.86 3.53
C PRO A 83 0.83 -14.69 2.92
N ILE A 84 1.77 -14.15 3.70
CA ILE A 84 3.18 -14.07 3.28
C ILE A 84 3.79 -15.47 3.34
N ARG A 85 4.03 -16.08 2.18
CA ARG A 85 4.82 -17.32 2.07
C ARG A 85 6.29 -16.97 1.99
N VAL A 86 7.03 -17.20 3.07
CA VAL A 86 8.49 -17.11 3.04
C VAL A 86 9.03 -18.40 2.43
N SER A 87 9.41 -18.34 1.15
CA SER A 87 10.24 -19.39 0.54
C SER A 87 11.60 -19.40 1.25
N ARG A 88 11.84 -20.40 2.09
CA ARG A 88 13.20 -20.69 2.57
C ARG A 88 14.01 -21.17 1.38
N ARG A 89 14.85 -20.31 0.82
CA ARG A 89 15.96 -20.78 -0.02
C ARG A 89 16.96 -21.47 0.90
N THR A 90 16.91 -22.79 0.97
CA THR A 90 18.02 -23.64 1.43
C THR A 90 19.09 -23.68 0.36
#